data_AF-C9SX07-F1
#
_entry.id   AF-C9SX07-F1
#
_cell.length_a   1.000
_cell.length_b   1.000
_cell.length_c   1.000
_cell.angle_alpha   90.00
_cell.angle_beta   90.00
_cell.angle_gamma   90.00
#
_symmetry.space_group_name_H-M   'P 1'
#
loop_
_entity.id
_entity.type
_entity.pdbx_description
1 polymer ?
#
loop_
_entity_poly.entity_id
_entity_poly.type
_entity_poly.pdbx_seq_one_letter_code
_entity_poly.pdbx_strand_id
1 'polypeptide(L)'
;MTALPPLSSVIPPLILGTATFNIQYHPNPDFNNLSLPVLRAAFAANITAIDTSPYYGPSELLVGAALSALAPPRDSLFLITKAGRVGPSAFDYSPAHIRHSVHRSLARLHTPYLDLVHCHDVEFVSPAEVLAAVRELRALRSQGLLRYVGISGYPPAVLAALAEMILARDGRAPRRRPNVLLAIDAGERPAPAVRTAEEAAAVALDERFRKLVEESMWPALGGWRNYSWESPQADFVNTRSEFGVLPTDLDSAPCVATGDDSNLLVEAQRDLVSTESVAPVLTGAA
;
A
#
# COMPACT_ATOMS: atom_id res chain seq x y z
N MET A 1 5.01 8.51 26.03
CA MET A 1 5.08 8.69 24.56
C MET A 1 4.25 9.90 24.20
N THR A 2 4.84 10.89 23.53
CA THR A 2 4.11 12.01 22.93
C THR A 2 3.08 11.50 21.93
N ALA A 3 1.90 12.13 21.87
CA ALA A 3 0.89 11.75 20.90
C ALA A 3 1.43 11.99 19.48
N LEU A 4 1.34 10.99 18.60
CA LEU A 4 1.69 11.17 17.19
C LEU A 4 0.80 12.24 16.56
N PRO A 5 1.34 13.08 15.66
CA PRO A 5 0.54 14.02 14.89
C PRO A 5 -0.47 13.26 14.02
N PRO A 6 -1.58 13.92 13.61
CA PRO A 6 -2.53 13.35 12.65
C PRO A 6 -1.81 12.87 11.38
N LEU A 7 -2.16 11.69 10.87
CA LEU A 7 -1.54 11.13 9.66
C LEU A 7 -1.64 12.11 8.48
N SER A 8 -2.78 12.78 8.33
CA SER A 8 -3.02 13.80 7.31
C SER A 8 -2.06 15.00 7.35
N SER A 9 -1.38 15.24 8.47
CA SER A 9 -0.40 16.32 8.60
C SER A 9 1.05 15.88 8.33
N VAL A 10 1.31 14.58 8.21
CA VAL A 10 2.68 14.04 8.08
C VAL A 10 2.87 13.10 6.91
N ILE A 11 1.79 12.59 6.30
CA ILE A 11 1.91 11.74 5.11
C ILE A 11 2.37 12.59 3.92
N PRO A 12 3.44 12.19 3.21
CA PRO A 12 3.86 12.91 2.01
C PRO A 12 2.77 12.87 0.93
N PRO A 13 2.59 13.96 0.17
CA PRO A 13 1.50 14.08 -0.80
C PRO A 13 1.69 13.18 -2.05
N LEU A 14 2.91 12.71 -2.30
CA LEU A 14 3.24 11.78 -3.37
C LEU A 14 3.98 10.57 -2.78
N ILE A 15 3.49 9.38 -3.12
CA ILE A 15 3.97 8.10 -2.61
C ILE A 15 4.43 7.25 -3.79
N LEU A 16 5.65 6.74 -3.75
CA LEU A 16 6.14 5.78 -4.74
C LEU A 16 5.53 4.40 -4.46
N GLY A 17 4.58 3.98 -5.29
CA GLY A 17 4.05 2.62 -5.27
C GLY A 17 5.01 1.61 -5.91
N THR A 18 5.17 0.45 -5.28
CA THR A 18 6.13 -0.59 -5.71
C THR A 18 5.47 -1.93 -6.02
N ALA A 19 4.17 -1.93 -6.33
CA ALA A 19 3.42 -3.13 -6.71
C ALA A 19 3.96 -3.80 -7.98
N THR A 20 4.58 -3.01 -8.88
CA THR A 20 5.22 -3.49 -10.11
C THR A 20 6.56 -4.18 -9.85
N PHE A 21 7.17 -4.06 -8.68
CA PHE A 21 8.39 -4.80 -8.29
C PHE A 21 8.03 -6.26 -7.91
N ASN A 22 7.27 -6.91 -8.79
CA ASN A 22 6.59 -8.16 -8.55
C ASN A 22 6.56 -9.01 -9.82
N ILE A 23 6.68 -10.33 -9.63
CA ILE A 23 6.56 -11.34 -10.68
C ILE A 23 5.19 -11.38 -11.36
N GLN A 24 4.13 -10.86 -10.70
CA GLN A 24 2.78 -10.80 -11.27
C GLN A 24 2.69 -9.88 -12.50
N TYR A 25 3.55 -8.87 -12.57
CA TYR A 25 3.55 -7.91 -13.68
C TYR A 25 4.68 -8.20 -14.68
N HIS A 26 5.79 -8.79 -14.25
CA HIS A 26 6.92 -9.07 -15.13
C HIS A 26 7.77 -10.22 -14.58
N PRO A 27 8.26 -11.14 -15.44
CA PRO A 27 8.92 -12.38 -15.00
C PRO A 27 10.24 -12.16 -14.24
N ASN A 28 10.88 -11.01 -14.44
CA ASN A 28 12.07 -10.60 -13.69
C ASN A 28 11.84 -9.24 -13.00
N PRO A 29 11.36 -9.20 -11.75
CA PRO A 29 11.09 -7.97 -10.99
C PRO A 29 12.34 -7.15 -10.66
N ASP A 30 13.53 -7.73 -10.78
CA ASP A 30 14.82 -7.07 -10.55
C ASP A 30 15.61 -6.86 -11.85
N PHE A 31 14.93 -6.85 -13.00
CA PHE A 31 15.60 -6.65 -14.28
C PHE A 31 16.43 -5.36 -14.26
N ASN A 32 17.74 -5.48 -14.47
CA ASN A 32 18.73 -4.40 -14.37
C ASN A 32 18.75 -3.65 -13.02
N ASN A 33 18.48 -4.33 -11.90
CA ASN A 33 18.43 -3.71 -10.57
C ASN A 33 17.47 -2.51 -10.52
N LEU A 34 16.29 -2.63 -11.16
CA LEU A 34 15.34 -1.52 -11.38
C LEU A 34 15.03 -0.71 -10.11
N SER A 35 14.95 -1.38 -8.97
CA SER A 35 14.61 -0.75 -7.69
C SER A 35 15.57 0.40 -7.32
N LEU A 36 16.88 0.23 -7.54
CA LEU A 36 17.89 1.22 -7.19
C LEU A 36 17.82 2.53 -8.00
N PRO A 37 17.85 2.54 -9.35
CA PRO A 37 17.72 3.76 -10.13
C PRO A 37 16.35 4.43 -9.95
N VAL A 38 15.27 3.66 -9.76
CA VAL A 38 13.93 4.23 -9.49
C VAL A 38 13.89 4.94 -8.14
N LEU A 39 14.38 4.32 -7.05
CA LEU A 39 14.42 4.97 -5.74
C LEU A 39 15.39 6.16 -5.73
N ARG A 40 16.50 6.08 -6.47
CA ARG A 40 17.43 7.21 -6.64
C ARG A 40 16.74 8.40 -7.31
N ALA A 41 15.99 8.17 -8.38
CA ALA A 41 15.22 9.21 -9.06
C ALA A 41 14.13 9.79 -8.15
N ALA A 42 13.42 8.93 -7.41
CA ALA A 42 12.41 9.36 -6.43
C ALA A 42 13.01 10.30 -5.38
N PHE A 43 14.16 9.95 -4.79
CA PHE A 43 14.82 10.80 -3.80
C PHE A 43 15.35 12.10 -4.40
N ALA A 44 15.89 12.07 -5.62
CA ALA A 44 16.28 13.29 -6.33
C ALA A 44 15.09 14.23 -6.59
N ALA A 45 13.88 13.67 -6.72
CA ALA A 45 12.62 14.40 -6.90
C ALA A 45 11.91 14.73 -5.56
N ASN A 46 12.55 14.50 -4.41
CA ASN A 46 11.96 14.66 -3.06
C ASN A 46 10.71 13.78 -2.79
N ILE A 47 10.58 12.64 -3.48
CA ILE A 47 9.58 11.62 -3.17
C ILE A 47 10.17 10.70 -2.10
N THR A 48 9.72 10.86 -0.86
CA THR A 48 10.27 10.14 0.30
C THR A 48 9.29 9.16 0.95
N ALA A 49 8.08 9.03 0.42
CA ALA A 49 7.14 7.98 0.81
C ALA A 49 7.20 6.81 -0.18
N ILE A 50 7.22 5.59 0.36
CA ILE A 50 7.29 4.36 -0.43
C ILE A 50 6.22 3.40 0.09
N ASP A 51 5.37 2.89 -0.81
CA ASP A 51 4.37 1.86 -0.53
C ASP A 51 4.76 0.52 -1.16
N THR A 52 4.78 -0.53 -0.33
CA THR A 52 5.06 -1.91 -0.71
C THR A 52 4.07 -2.88 -0.02
N SER A 53 4.29 -4.18 -0.13
CA SER A 53 3.48 -5.21 0.53
C SER A 53 4.19 -6.57 0.48
N PRO A 54 4.01 -7.43 1.50
CA PRO A 54 4.34 -8.84 1.42
C PRO A 54 3.75 -9.58 0.22
N TYR A 55 2.56 -9.16 -0.23
CA TYR A 55 1.89 -9.77 -1.38
C TYR A 55 2.55 -9.39 -2.72
N TYR A 56 3.35 -8.31 -2.76
CA TYR A 56 3.98 -7.81 -3.99
C TYR A 56 5.26 -8.59 -4.33
N GLY A 57 5.21 -9.93 -4.27
CA GLY A 57 6.35 -10.79 -4.58
C GLY A 57 7.62 -10.38 -3.79
N PRO A 58 8.77 -10.14 -4.46
CA PRO A 58 10.00 -9.74 -3.80
C PRO A 58 10.11 -8.24 -3.51
N SER A 59 9.05 -7.43 -3.72
CA SER A 59 9.10 -5.96 -3.62
C SER A 59 9.76 -5.45 -2.33
N GLU A 60 9.41 -5.97 -1.15
CA GLU A 60 10.03 -5.55 0.11
C GLU A 60 11.54 -5.81 0.16
N LEU A 61 12.02 -6.92 -0.43
CA LEU A 61 13.45 -7.23 -0.52
C LEU A 61 14.17 -6.27 -1.46
N LEU A 62 13.57 -5.98 -2.62
CA LEU A 62 14.13 -5.08 -3.62
C LEU A 62 14.20 -3.64 -3.08
N VAL A 63 13.13 -3.17 -2.44
CA VAL A 63 13.10 -1.87 -1.75
C VAL A 63 14.15 -1.84 -0.64
N GLY A 64 14.24 -2.86 0.22
CA GLY A 64 15.23 -2.91 1.30
C GLY A 64 16.68 -2.88 0.81
N ALA A 65 16.98 -3.62 -0.26
CA ALA A 65 18.30 -3.63 -0.90
C ALA A 65 18.65 -2.23 -1.46
N ALA A 66 17.72 -1.60 -2.18
CA ALA A 66 17.92 -0.26 -2.72
C ALA A 66 18.05 0.81 -1.62
N LEU A 67 17.26 0.74 -0.55
CA LEU A 67 17.39 1.62 0.62
C LEU A 67 18.75 1.46 1.30
N SER A 68 19.25 0.24 1.42
CA SER A 68 20.56 -0.04 2.01
C SER A 68 21.69 0.55 1.16
N ALA A 69 21.58 0.46 -0.17
CA ALA A 69 22.56 1.00 -1.10
C ALA A 69 22.54 2.54 -1.16
N LEU A 70 21.37 3.16 -1.00
CA LEU A 70 21.21 4.63 -1.03
C LEU A 70 21.45 5.29 0.34
N ALA A 71 21.27 4.52 1.43
CA ALA A 71 21.44 4.94 2.81
C ALA A 71 20.83 6.32 3.17
N PRO A 72 19.57 6.62 2.80
CA PRO A 72 18.92 7.85 3.24
C PRO A 72 18.72 7.85 4.76
N PRO A 73 18.66 9.03 5.42
CA PRO A 73 18.26 9.12 6.81
C PRO A 73 16.89 8.46 7.03
N ARG A 74 16.78 7.53 7.99
CA ARG A 74 15.52 6.78 8.17
C ARG A 74 14.35 7.69 8.51
N ASP A 75 14.58 8.76 9.27
CA ASP A 75 13.57 9.73 9.66
C ASP A 75 13.11 10.65 8.51
N SER A 76 13.84 10.70 7.39
CA SER A 76 13.39 11.38 6.17
C SER A 76 12.44 10.54 5.32
N LEU A 77 12.26 9.25 5.63
CA LEU A 77 11.40 8.33 4.88
C LEU A 77 10.04 8.10 5.54
N PHE A 78 9.03 7.87 4.71
CA PHE A 78 7.72 7.38 5.13
C PHE A 78 7.45 6.00 4.49
N LEU A 79 7.69 4.92 5.24
CA LEU A 79 7.56 3.54 4.74
C LEU A 79 6.19 2.95 5.05
N ILE A 80 5.47 2.57 4.00
CA ILE A 80 4.15 1.96 4.03
C ILE A 80 4.26 0.50 3.58
N THR A 81 3.72 -0.42 4.37
CA THR A 81 3.57 -1.82 3.95
C THR A 81 2.21 -2.35 4.41
N LYS A 82 1.94 -3.63 4.14
CA LYS A 82 0.65 -4.26 4.39
C LYS A 82 0.83 -5.60 5.11
N ALA A 83 -0.25 -6.17 5.63
CA ALA A 83 -0.28 -7.49 6.26
C ALA A 83 -1.64 -8.16 6.04
N GLY A 84 -1.70 -9.48 6.19
CA GLY A 84 -2.95 -10.25 6.15
C GLY A 84 -3.22 -10.97 4.83
N ARG A 85 -2.87 -10.40 3.67
CA ARG A 85 -2.91 -11.11 2.39
C ARG A 85 -1.59 -11.84 2.14
N VAL A 86 -1.64 -13.17 2.03
CA VAL A 86 -0.47 -14.06 1.89
C VAL A 86 -0.38 -14.72 0.52
N GLY A 87 -1.41 -14.59 -0.30
CA GLY A 87 -1.44 -15.08 -1.68
C GLY A 87 -2.63 -14.51 -2.45
N PRO A 88 -2.84 -14.94 -3.71
CA PRO A 88 -3.88 -14.40 -4.58
C PRO A 88 -5.29 -14.51 -3.96
N SER A 89 -5.61 -15.66 -3.38
CA SER A 89 -6.87 -15.93 -2.68
C SER A 89 -6.64 -16.45 -1.26
N ALA A 90 -5.49 -16.13 -0.67
CA ALA A 90 -5.08 -16.65 0.64
C ALA A 90 -4.86 -15.50 1.61
N PHE A 91 -5.53 -15.58 2.76
CA PHE A 91 -5.54 -14.55 3.81
C PHE A 91 -5.28 -15.19 5.17
N ASP A 92 -4.40 -14.58 5.96
CA ASP A 92 -4.13 -14.95 7.34
C ASP A 92 -4.08 -13.69 8.20
N TYR A 93 -5.23 -13.38 8.78
CA TYR A 93 -5.46 -12.25 9.67
C TYR A 93 -5.27 -12.60 11.15
N SER A 94 -4.77 -13.81 11.45
CA SER A 94 -4.52 -14.21 12.83
C SER A 94 -3.48 -13.26 13.48
N PRO A 95 -3.64 -12.89 14.76
CA PRO A 95 -2.67 -12.03 15.44
C PRO A 95 -1.23 -12.55 15.36
N ALA A 96 -1.05 -13.87 15.43
CA ALA A 96 0.26 -14.51 15.29
C ALA A 96 0.88 -14.23 13.90
N HIS A 97 0.10 -14.38 12.82
CA HIS A 97 0.57 -14.11 11.48
C HIS A 97 0.84 -12.62 11.24
N ILE A 98 -0.04 -11.74 11.70
CA ILE A 98 0.14 -10.29 11.57
C ILE A 98 1.46 -9.84 12.23
N ARG A 99 1.74 -10.34 13.44
CA ARG A 99 3.02 -10.11 14.13
C ARG A 99 4.20 -10.64 13.34
N HIS A 100 4.14 -11.89 12.89
CA HIS A 100 5.18 -12.49 12.07
C HIS A 100 5.45 -11.66 10.80
N SER A 101 4.40 -11.28 10.07
CA SER A 101 4.48 -10.51 8.83
C SER A 101 5.15 -9.15 9.07
N VAL A 102 4.80 -8.43 10.14
CA VAL A 102 5.43 -7.13 10.48
C VAL A 102 6.92 -7.31 10.77
N HIS A 103 7.32 -8.31 11.56
CA HIS A 103 8.73 -8.57 11.82
C HIS A 103 9.51 -8.95 10.56
N ARG A 104 8.90 -9.75 9.68
CA ARG A 104 9.48 -10.08 8.37
C ARG A 104 9.66 -8.83 7.50
N SER A 105 8.67 -7.94 7.45
CA SER A 105 8.76 -6.68 6.70
C SER A 105 9.86 -5.76 7.24
N LEU A 106 9.99 -5.61 8.56
CA LEU A 106 11.09 -4.85 9.19
C LEU A 106 12.46 -5.40 8.78
N ALA A 107 12.62 -6.73 8.81
CA ALA A 107 13.83 -7.40 8.41
C ALA A 107 14.12 -7.19 6.92
N ARG A 108 13.14 -7.39 6.02
CA ARG A 108 13.35 -7.26 4.57
C ARG A 108 13.65 -5.83 4.13
N LEU A 109 13.02 -4.85 4.77
CA LEU A 109 13.23 -3.43 4.50
C LEU A 109 14.46 -2.85 5.21
N HIS A 110 15.18 -3.66 6.01
CA HIS A 110 16.33 -3.25 6.81
C HIS A 110 16.07 -1.99 7.66
N THR A 111 14.91 -1.94 8.33
CA THR A 111 14.47 -0.77 9.11
C THR A 111 14.03 -1.15 10.53
N PRO A 112 14.30 -0.31 11.56
CA PRO A 112 13.88 -0.59 12.92
C PRO A 112 12.37 -0.35 13.17
N TYR A 113 11.70 0.43 12.33
CA TYR A 113 10.26 0.68 12.42
C TYR A 113 9.61 0.93 11.06
N LEU A 114 8.28 0.81 10.99
CA LEU A 114 7.43 1.16 9.84
C LEU A 114 6.60 2.42 10.14
N ASP A 115 6.33 3.25 9.13
CA ASP A 115 5.51 4.43 9.34
C ASP A 115 4.02 4.05 9.34
N LEU A 116 3.57 3.25 8.37
CA LEU A 116 2.17 2.84 8.25
C LEU A 116 2.07 1.37 7.84
N VAL A 117 1.21 0.61 8.53
CA VAL A 117 0.86 -0.76 8.14
C VAL A 117 -0.64 -0.87 7.92
N HIS A 118 -1.04 -1.32 6.72
CA HIS A 118 -2.43 -1.63 6.39
C HIS A 118 -2.75 -3.12 6.56
N CYS A 119 -3.95 -3.45 7.04
CA CYS A 119 -4.53 -4.76 6.76
C CYS A 119 -4.97 -4.80 5.29
N HIS A 120 -4.49 -5.77 4.51
CA HIS A 120 -4.58 -5.83 3.05
C HIS A 120 -5.83 -6.55 2.56
N ASP A 121 -6.64 -5.87 1.75
CA ASP A 121 -7.87 -6.35 1.12
C ASP A 121 -8.84 -6.97 2.14
N VAL A 122 -9.26 -6.11 3.08
CA VAL A 122 -10.11 -6.48 4.22
C VAL A 122 -11.50 -6.98 3.85
N GLU A 123 -11.94 -6.76 2.61
CA GLU A 123 -13.22 -7.23 2.08
C GLU A 123 -13.30 -8.74 1.89
N PHE A 124 -12.16 -9.43 1.85
CA PHE A 124 -12.10 -10.89 1.67
C PHE A 124 -12.12 -11.67 2.99
N VAL A 125 -12.23 -10.99 4.13
CA VAL A 125 -12.20 -11.60 5.47
C VAL A 125 -13.33 -11.07 6.34
N SER A 126 -13.62 -11.76 7.45
CA SER A 126 -14.70 -11.32 8.33
C SER A 126 -14.34 -10.04 9.11
N PRO A 127 -15.32 -9.18 9.47
CA PRO A 127 -15.08 -8.01 10.31
C PRO A 127 -14.41 -8.33 11.66
N ALA A 128 -14.61 -9.54 12.19
CA ALA A 128 -13.99 -10.00 13.43
C ALA A 128 -12.48 -10.24 13.25
N GLU A 129 -12.07 -10.84 12.13
CA GLU A 129 -10.67 -11.03 11.77
C GLU A 129 -9.97 -9.69 11.54
N VAL A 130 -10.61 -8.75 10.82
CA VAL A 130 -10.08 -7.38 10.64
C VAL A 130 -9.84 -6.70 11.99
N LEU A 131 -10.80 -6.78 12.91
CA LEU A 131 -10.66 -6.18 14.25
C LEU A 131 -9.51 -6.82 15.04
N ALA A 132 -9.37 -8.15 14.98
CA ALA A 132 -8.28 -8.86 15.65
C ALA A 132 -6.90 -8.45 15.09
N ALA A 133 -6.76 -8.39 13.77
CA ALA A 133 -5.53 -7.96 13.10
C ALA A 133 -5.17 -6.49 13.44
N VAL A 134 -6.16 -5.58 13.44
CA VAL A 134 -5.94 -4.17 13.78
C VAL A 134 -5.53 -4.01 15.25
N ARG A 135 -6.11 -4.79 16.17
CA ARG A 135 -5.69 -4.81 17.58
C ARG A 135 -4.24 -5.26 17.73
N GLU A 136 -3.83 -6.27 16.97
CA GLU A 136 -2.45 -6.73 16.97
C GLU A 136 -1.49 -5.67 16.42
N LEU A 137 -1.81 -5.02 15.30
CA LEU A 137 -1.02 -3.90 14.78
C LEU A 137 -0.91 -2.74 15.78
N ARG A 138 -1.97 -2.47 16.55
CA ARG A 138 -1.95 -1.48 17.64
C ARG A 138 -1.06 -1.90 18.81
N ALA A 139 -0.98 -3.20 19.12
CA ALA A 139 -0.04 -3.73 20.10
C ALA A 139 1.41 -3.63 19.62
N LEU A 140 1.69 -3.87 18.33
CA LEU A 140 3.02 -3.66 17.74
C LEU A 140 3.41 -2.18 17.72
N ARG A 141 2.44 -1.28 17.49
CA ARG A 141 2.63 0.17 17.63
C ARG A 141 3.04 0.56 19.05
N SER A 142 2.41 0.00 20.09
CA SER A 142 2.80 0.32 21.47
C SER A 142 4.20 -0.19 21.82
N GLN A 143 4.70 -1.18 21.09
CA GLN A 143 6.09 -1.66 21.15
C GLN A 143 7.07 -0.80 20.33
N GLY A 144 6.60 0.21 19.60
CA GLY A 144 7.43 1.11 18.80
C GLY A 144 7.82 0.58 17.41
N LEU A 145 7.29 -0.59 17.01
CA LEU A 145 7.63 -1.24 15.74
C LEU A 145 6.96 -0.59 14.52
N LEU A 146 5.86 0.12 14.74
CA LEU A 146 5.18 0.91 13.71
C LEU A 146 4.50 2.15 14.30
N ARG A 147 4.20 3.15 13.46
CA ARG A 147 3.62 4.43 13.91
C ARG A 147 2.10 4.52 13.69
N TYR A 148 1.64 4.17 12.50
CA TYR A 148 0.25 4.28 12.08
C TYR A 148 -0.30 2.91 11.63
N VAL A 149 -1.61 2.73 11.82
CA VAL A 149 -2.35 1.51 11.47
C VAL A 149 -3.51 1.90 10.56
N GLY A 150 -3.69 1.16 9.47
CA GLY A 150 -4.80 1.34 8.54
C GLY A 150 -5.42 0.01 8.10
N ILE A 151 -6.46 0.14 7.27
CA ILE A 151 -7.05 -0.94 6.48
C ILE A 151 -7.00 -0.50 5.01
N SER A 152 -6.90 -1.45 4.08
CA SER A 152 -6.96 -1.20 2.64
C SER A 152 -7.86 -2.25 2.00
N GLY A 153 -8.48 -1.90 0.87
CA GLY A 153 -9.40 -2.80 0.19
C GLY A 153 -10.43 -2.04 -0.64
N TYR A 154 -11.39 -2.78 -1.17
CA TYR A 154 -12.55 -2.29 -1.91
C TYR A 154 -13.79 -3.06 -1.46
N PRO A 155 -15.02 -2.52 -1.51
CA PRO A 155 -15.41 -1.18 -1.91
C PRO A 155 -15.32 -0.15 -0.75
N PRO A 156 -15.36 1.16 -1.05
CA PRO A 156 -15.30 2.22 -0.04
C PRO A 156 -16.36 2.12 1.08
N ALA A 157 -17.56 1.62 0.78
CA ALA A 157 -18.62 1.43 1.78
C ALA A 157 -18.23 0.40 2.85
N VAL A 158 -17.62 -0.71 2.42
CA VAL A 158 -17.09 -1.75 3.32
C VAL A 158 -15.97 -1.18 4.18
N LEU A 159 -15.04 -0.42 3.59
CA LEU A 159 -13.97 0.23 4.35
C LEU A 159 -14.50 1.20 5.41
N ALA A 160 -15.49 2.03 5.09
CA ALA A 160 -16.08 2.94 6.05
C ALA A 160 -16.78 2.20 7.19
N ALA A 161 -17.61 1.20 6.87
CA ALA A 161 -18.29 0.39 7.88
C ALA A 161 -17.30 -0.32 8.82
N LEU A 162 -16.22 -0.88 8.27
CA LEU A 162 -15.16 -1.49 9.08
C LEU A 162 -14.44 -0.45 9.95
N ALA A 163 -14.09 0.72 9.40
CA ALA A 163 -13.43 1.78 10.15
C ALA A 163 -14.29 2.29 11.32
N GLU A 164 -15.58 2.49 11.11
CA GLU A 164 -16.55 2.88 12.14
C GLU A 164 -16.70 1.80 13.20
N MET A 165 -16.81 0.53 12.79
CA MET A 165 -16.88 -0.61 13.69
C MET A 165 -15.62 -0.72 14.58
N ILE A 166 -14.43 -0.57 13.98
CA ILE A 166 -13.15 -0.56 14.71
C ILE A 166 -13.10 0.59 15.71
N LEU A 167 -13.58 1.78 15.31
CA LEU A 167 -13.60 2.96 16.18
C LEU A 167 -14.52 2.74 17.39
N ALA A 168 -15.72 2.22 17.15
CA ALA A 168 -16.72 1.95 18.18
C ALA A 168 -16.25 0.90 19.20
N ARG A 169 -15.58 -0.17 18.74
CA ARG A 169 -15.19 -1.31 19.59
C ARG A 169 -13.89 -1.14 20.36
N ASP A 170 -13.01 -0.22 19.94
CA ASP A 170 -11.71 0.01 20.58
C ASP A 170 -11.56 1.38 21.28
N GLY A 171 -12.67 2.11 21.46
CA GLY A 171 -12.78 3.09 22.55
C GLY A 171 -11.94 4.37 22.45
N ARG A 172 -11.58 4.86 21.25
CA ARG A 172 -11.13 6.25 21.11
C ARG A 172 -12.31 7.09 20.63
N ALA A 173 -12.87 7.91 21.52
CA ALA A 173 -13.92 8.89 21.23
C ALA A 173 -13.64 9.66 19.92
N PRO A 174 -14.66 10.10 19.17
CA PRO A 174 -14.52 10.60 17.81
C PRO A 174 -13.63 11.84 17.79
N ARG A 175 -12.34 11.66 17.46
CA ARG A 175 -11.59 12.74 16.83
C ARG A 175 -12.11 12.79 15.40
N ARG A 176 -12.87 13.84 15.12
CA ARG A 176 -13.57 14.14 13.87
C ARG A 176 -12.92 13.46 12.65
N ARG A 177 -13.73 12.64 11.98
CA ARG A 177 -13.49 11.88 10.74
C ARG A 177 -12.42 10.78 10.86
N PRO A 178 -12.75 9.50 10.56
CA PRO A 178 -11.74 8.46 10.48
C PRO A 178 -10.74 8.82 9.36
N ASN A 179 -9.45 8.78 9.67
CA ASN A 179 -8.39 8.89 8.66
C ASN A 179 -8.32 7.57 7.88
N VAL A 180 -9.30 7.33 7.01
CA VAL A 180 -9.20 6.29 5.98
C VAL A 180 -8.45 6.93 4.83
N LEU A 181 -7.19 6.51 4.61
CA LEU A 181 -6.50 6.83 3.38
C LEU A 181 -7.07 5.92 2.30
N LEU A 182 -8.12 6.40 1.62
CA LEU A 182 -8.57 5.81 0.36
C LEU A 182 -7.62 6.34 -0.72
N ALA A 183 -6.85 5.45 -1.34
CA ALA A 183 -6.23 5.75 -2.62
C ALA A 183 -7.39 5.81 -3.64
N ILE A 184 -7.89 7.01 -3.90
CA ILE A 184 -8.85 7.25 -4.97
C ILE A 184 -8.02 7.67 -6.18
N ASP A 185 -8.15 6.92 -7.26
CA ASP A 185 -7.62 7.27 -8.57
C ASP A 185 -8.11 8.66 -8.98
N ALA A 186 -7.20 9.49 -9.46
CA ALA A 186 -7.48 10.87 -9.85
C ALA A 186 -8.16 10.88 -11.22
N GLY A 187 -9.48 10.71 -11.25
CA GLY A 187 -10.29 10.99 -12.43
C GLY A 187 -10.36 12.50 -12.70
N GLU A 188 -10.36 12.90 -13.98
CA GLU A 188 -10.46 14.30 -14.39
C GLU A 188 -11.71 15.00 -13.82
N ARG A 189 -11.52 16.28 -13.47
CA ARG A 189 -12.53 17.17 -12.91
C ARG A 189 -13.34 17.84 -14.03
N PRO A 190 -14.67 17.99 -13.90
CA PRO A 190 -15.48 18.72 -14.88
C PRO A 190 -15.02 20.18 -15.03
N ALA A 191 -15.17 20.74 -16.24
CA ALA A 191 -14.76 22.10 -16.57
C ALA A 191 -15.54 23.16 -15.74
N PRO A 192 -14.92 24.27 -15.32
CA PRO A 192 -15.47 25.05 -14.21
C PRO A 192 -16.29 26.26 -14.63
N ALA A 193 -17.44 26.42 -13.98
CA ALA A 193 -17.89 27.75 -13.56
C ALA A 193 -17.05 28.18 -12.33
N VAL A 194 -16.48 29.39 -12.39
CA VAL A 194 -15.74 30.12 -11.33
C VAL A 194 -14.97 29.24 -10.33
N ARG A 195 -13.68 29.00 -10.59
CA ARG A 195 -12.79 28.26 -9.67
C ARG A 195 -12.44 29.10 -8.43
N THR A 196 -12.57 28.51 -7.26
CA THR A 196 -12.05 29.05 -6.00
C THR A 196 -10.52 29.01 -5.97
N ALA A 197 -9.90 29.78 -5.08
CA ALA A 197 -8.43 29.80 -4.93
C ALA A 197 -7.87 28.42 -4.51
N GLU A 198 -8.61 27.65 -3.72
CA GLU A 198 -8.25 26.28 -3.31
C GLU A 198 -8.25 25.31 -4.50
N GLU A 199 -9.25 25.42 -5.38
CA GLU A 199 -9.32 24.59 -6.58
C GLU A 199 -8.19 24.92 -7.57
N ALA A 200 -7.85 26.19 -7.74
CA ALA A 200 -6.73 26.63 -8.56
C ALA A 200 -5.38 26.11 -8.01
N ALA A 201 -5.19 26.16 -6.69
CA ALA A 201 -4.01 25.61 -6.03
C ALA A 201 -3.91 24.08 -6.20
N ALA A 202 -5.03 23.36 -6.10
CA ALA A 202 -5.07 21.92 -6.32
C ALA A 202 -4.72 21.54 -7.76
N VAL A 203 -5.20 22.30 -8.76
CA VAL A 203 -4.87 22.09 -10.17
C VAL A 203 -3.39 22.37 -10.44
N ALA A 204 -2.85 23.47 -9.91
CA ALA A 204 -1.44 23.79 -10.06
C ALA A 204 -0.53 22.75 -9.38
N LEU A 205 -0.97 22.17 -8.25
CA LEU A 205 -0.25 21.09 -7.59
C LEU A 205 -0.25 19.81 -8.43
N ASP A 206 -1.40 19.45 -8.99
CA ASP A 206 -1.55 18.28 -9.87
C ASP A 206 -0.66 18.40 -11.12
N GLU A 207 -0.67 19.55 -11.80
CA GLU A 207 0.17 19.78 -12.97
C GLU A 207 1.67 19.68 -12.63
N ARG A 208 2.06 20.17 -11.44
CA ARG A 208 3.44 20.04 -10.95
C ARG A 208 3.82 18.58 -10.70
N PHE A 209 2.93 17.79 -10.10
CA PHE A 209 3.19 16.36 -9.89
C PHE A 209 3.27 15.59 -11.20
N ARG A 210 2.35 15.86 -12.14
CA ARG A 210 2.38 15.26 -13.47
C ARG A 210 3.72 15.52 -14.15
N LYS A 211 4.15 16.79 -14.26
CA LYS A 211 5.46 17.13 -14.84
C LYS A 211 6.61 16.43 -14.14
N LEU A 212 6.62 16.40 -12.81
CA LEU A 212 7.66 15.72 -12.03
C LEU A 212 7.70 14.21 -12.33
N VAL A 213 6.54 13.55 -12.41
CA VAL A 213 6.46 12.12 -12.75
C VAL A 213 6.95 11.86 -14.17
N GLU A 214 6.46 12.63 -15.14
CA GLU A 214 6.78 12.44 -16.55
C GLU A 214 8.26 12.73 -16.86
N GLU A 215 8.81 13.80 -16.30
CA GLU A 215 10.16 14.26 -16.62
C GLU A 215 11.23 13.55 -15.78
N SER A 216 10.91 13.15 -14.54
CA SER A 216 11.91 12.58 -13.61
C SER A 216 11.73 11.08 -13.36
N MET A 217 10.48 10.60 -13.20
CA MET A 217 10.23 9.22 -12.79
C MET A 217 10.10 8.26 -13.98
N TRP A 218 9.40 8.65 -15.04
CA TRP A 218 9.22 7.80 -16.22
C TRP A 218 10.53 7.40 -16.91
N PRO A 219 11.56 8.26 -17.03
CA PRO A 219 12.86 7.84 -17.55
C PRO A 219 13.50 6.73 -16.71
N ALA A 220 13.37 6.78 -15.39
CA ALA A 220 13.92 5.76 -14.48
C ALA A 220 13.13 4.45 -14.51
N LEU A 221 11.80 4.52 -14.69
CA LEU A 221 10.95 3.34 -14.85
C LEU A 221 11.16 2.65 -16.21
N GLY A 222 11.49 3.41 -17.26
CA GLY A 222 11.69 2.85 -18.60
C GLY A 222 10.47 2.07 -19.08
N GLY A 223 10.66 0.82 -19.52
CA GLY A 223 9.56 -0.06 -19.95
C GLY A 223 8.58 -0.46 -18.85
N TRP A 224 8.97 -0.33 -17.57
CA TRP A 224 8.14 -0.70 -16.43
C TRP A 224 6.93 0.20 -16.23
N ARG A 225 6.95 1.41 -16.78
CA ARG A 225 5.80 2.32 -16.74
C ARG A 225 4.55 1.74 -17.41
N ASN A 226 4.71 0.77 -18.33
CA ASN A 226 3.60 0.14 -19.03
C ASN A 226 2.95 -0.99 -18.23
N TYR A 227 3.49 -1.30 -17.04
CA TYR A 227 2.98 -2.33 -16.14
C TYR A 227 2.29 -1.75 -14.90
N SER A 228 2.20 -0.42 -14.78
CA SER A 228 1.28 0.22 -13.83
C SER A 228 -0.15 0.13 -14.35
N TRP A 229 -1.12 -0.01 -13.44
CA TRP A 229 -2.54 0.02 -13.78
C TRP A 229 -2.85 1.21 -14.70
N GLU A 230 -3.50 0.96 -15.83
CA GLU A 230 -4.07 2.02 -16.64
C GLU A 230 -5.14 2.74 -15.81
N SER A 231 -5.03 4.06 -15.70
CA SER A 231 -6.17 4.89 -15.27
C SER A 231 -7.36 4.61 -16.19
N PRO A 232 -8.61 4.82 -15.72
CA PRO A 232 -9.80 4.68 -16.54
C PRO A 232 -9.61 5.30 -17.93
N GLN A 233 -10.20 4.67 -18.95
CA GLN A 233 -10.14 5.15 -20.32
C GLN A 233 -10.60 6.61 -20.41
N ALA A 234 -10.16 7.33 -21.44
CA ALA A 234 -10.41 8.77 -21.60
C ALA A 234 -11.91 9.16 -21.62
N ASP A 235 -12.81 8.19 -21.79
CA ASP A 235 -14.27 8.34 -21.76
C ASP A 235 -14.89 8.12 -20.37
N PHE A 236 -14.10 7.78 -19.35
CA PHE A 236 -14.57 7.62 -17.98
C PHE A 236 -14.94 8.97 -17.36
N VAL A 237 -16.21 9.13 -17.00
CA VAL A 237 -16.72 10.33 -16.33
C VAL A 237 -17.09 10.00 -14.89
N ASN A 238 -16.40 10.62 -13.93
CA ASN A 238 -16.77 10.55 -12.51
C ASN A 238 -17.94 11.50 -12.24
N THR A 239 -19.14 10.97 -12.05
CA THR A 239 -20.38 11.74 -11.85
C THR A 239 -20.59 12.23 -10.41
N ARG A 240 -19.60 12.12 -9.51
CA ARG A 240 -19.73 12.53 -8.10
C ARG A 240 -19.71 14.05 -7.95
N SER A 241 -20.75 14.58 -7.31
CA SER A 241 -20.85 16.00 -6.92
C SER A 241 -20.35 16.30 -5.50
N GLU A 242 -20.30 15.29 -4.61
CA GLU A 242 -19.90 15.46 -3.21
C GLU A 242 -18.78 14.49 -2.81
N PHE A 243 -17.63 15.04 -2.40
CA PHE A 243 -16.49 14.26 -1.93
C PHE A 243 -16.78 13.68 -0.53
N GLY A 244 -16.69 12.36 -0.40
CA GLY A 244 -16.77 11.65 0.88
C GLY A 244 -18.17 11.18 1.30
N VAL A 245 -19.19 11.33 0.44
CA VAL A 245 -20.49 10.68 0.63
C VAL A 245 -20.49 9.34 -0.09
N LEU A 246 -20.77 8.26 0.66
CA LEU A 246 -20.94 6.91 0.12
C LEU A 246 -22.36 6.77 -0.44
N PRO A 247 -22.52 6.36 -1.71
CA PRO A 247 -23.84 6.11 -2.27
C PRO A 247 -24.55 4.96 -1.56
N THR A 248 -25.85 5.11 -1.32
CA THR A 248 -26.72 4.07 -0.73
C THR A 248 -27.20 3.04 -1.76
N ASP A 249 -26.78 3.14 -3.02
CA ASP A 249 -27.23 2.31 -4.16
C ASP A 249 -26.24 1.20 -4.55
N LEU A 250 -25.12 1.05 -3.84
CA LEU A 250 -24.19 -0.09 -3.98
C LEU A 250 -24.79 -1.45 -3.56
N ASP A 251 -26.03 -1.49 -3.10
CA ASP A 251 -26.79 -2.72 -2.82
C ASP A 251 -27.37 -3.41 -4.07
N SER A 252 -27.04 -2.94 -5.28
CA SER A 252 -27.57 -3.53 -6.52
C SER A 252 -26.52 -4.36 -7.30
N ALA A 253 -26.63 -5.68 -7.09
CA ALA A 253 -26.13 -6.82 -7.85
C ALA A 253 -24.69 -7.31 -7.58
N PRO A 254 -24.52 -8.61 -7.26
CA PRO A 254 -23.20 -9.22 -7.12
C PRO A 254 -22.48 -9.25 -8.47
N CYS A 255 -21.22 -8.79 -8.48
CA CYS A 255 -20.34 -8.97 -9.62
C CYS A 255 -20.10 -10.48 -9.82
N VAL A 256 -20.78 -11.05 -10.82
CA VAL A 256 -20.54 -12.42 -11.27
C VAL A 256 -19.21 -12.41 -12.02
N ALA A 257 -18.20 -13.08 -11.48
CA ALA A 257 -16.97 -13.37 -12.19
C ALA A 257 -17.29 -14.29 -13.38
N THR A 258 -17.36 -13.74 -14.58
CA THR A 258 -17.47 -14.51 -15.81
C THR A 258 -16.09 -14.71 -16.43
N GLY A 259 -15.67 -15.96 -16.53
CA GLY A 259 -14.84 -16.44 -17.64
C GLY A 259 -13.30 -16.39 -17.47
N ASP A 260 -12.75 -17.48 -16.94
CA ASP A 260 -11.78 -18.33 -17.65
C ASP A 260 -10.41 -17.78 -18.13
N ASP A 261 -9.68 -17.03 -17.30
CA ASP A 261 -8.22 -16.81 -17.48
C ASP A 261 -7.39 -17.15 -16.21
N SER A 262 -7.99 -17.84 -15.23
CA SER A 262 -7.36 -18.13 -13.94
C SER A 262 -6.34 -19.27 -13.92
N ASN A 263 -6.10 -19.94 -15.07
CA ASN A 263 -5.32 -21.20 -15.10
C ASN A 263 -3.84 -21.08 -15.48
N LEU A 264 -3.32 -19.91 -15.85
CA LEU A 264 -1.91 -19.78 -16.25
C LEU A 264 -0.95 -19.39 -15.10
N LEU A 265 -1.47 -18.92 -13.97
CA LEU A 265 -0.66 -18.47 -12.82
C LEU A 265 -0.56 -19.50 -11.67
N VAL A 266 -1.37 -20.57 -11.70
CA VAL A 266 -1.47 -21.55 -10.60
C VAL A 266 -0.29 -22.54 -10.59
N GLU A 267 0.36 -22.79 -11.73
CA GLU A 267 1.44 -23.80 -11.79
C GLU A 267 2.80 -23.26 -11.35
N ALA A 268 3.10 -21.97 -11.53
CA ALA A 268 4.42 -21.41 -11.22
C ALA A 268 4.70 -21.21 -9.70
N GLN A 269 3.66 -21.15 -8.85
CA GLN A 269 3.82 -20.94 -7.41
C GLN A 269 3.89 -22.23 -6.58
N ARG A 270 3.54 -23.40 -7.16
CA ARG A 270 3.65 -24.69 -6.46
C ARG A 270 5.09 -25.16 -6.27
N ASP A 271 6.01 -24.74 -7.13
CA ASP A 271 7.41 -25.19 -7.10
C ASP A 271 8.29 -24.44 -6.08
N LEU A 272 7.83 -23.32 -5.52
CA LEU A 272 8.57 -22.56 -4.50
C LEU A 272 8.22 -22.99 -3.06
N VAL A 273 7.13 -23.74 -2.86
CA VAL A 273 6.74 -24.26 -1.53
C VAL A 273 7.39 -25.63 -1.25
N SER A 274 7.96 -26.29 -2.26
CA SER A 274 8.48 -27.66 -2.14
C SER A 274 10.00 -27.79 -1.94
N THR A 275 10.77 -26.69 -1.93
CA THR A 275 12.24 -26.74 -1.91
C THR A 275 12.95 -26.16 -0.68
N GLU A 276 12.23 -25.84 0.40
CA GLU A 276 12.88 -25.60 1.70
C GLU A 276 13.15 -26.92 2.42
N SER A 277 14.16 -27.67 1.95
CA SER A 277 14.78 -28.71 2.76
C SER A 277 15.55 -28.04 3.90
N VAL A 278 15.06 -28.26 5.12
CA VAL A 278 15.71 -27.92 6.38
C VAL A 278 17.15 -28.46 6.39
N ALA A 279 18.15 -27.58 6.40
CA ALA A 279 19.52 -27.91 6.73
C ALA A 279 19.87 -27.33 8.12
N PRO A 280 20.53 -28.09 9.01
CA PRO A 280 20.55 -27.81 10.44
C PRO A 280 21.57 -26.74 10.83
N VAL A 281 21.22 -26.07 11.92
CA VAL A 281 22.01 -25.11 12.70
C VAL A 281 23.40 -25.68 13.03
N LEU A 282 24.46 -25.07 12.50
CA LEU A 282 25.80 -25.24 13.03
C LEU A 282 25.98 -24.31 14.22
N THR A 283 25.95 -24.91 15.40
CA THR A 283 26.40 -24.30 16.66
C THR A 283 27.92 -24.23 16.65
N GLY A 284 28.47 -23.04 16.95
CA GLY A 284 29.88 -22.87 17.21
C GLY A 284 30.23 -23.27 18.65
N ALA A 285 31.43 -23.81 18.85
CA ALA A 285 32.13 -23.81 20.13
C ALA A 285 33.65 -23.86 19.91
N ALA A 286 34.33 -22.90 20.55
CA ALA A 286 35.77 -22.73 20.78
C ALA A 286 36.67 -22.37 19.57
#